data_AF-A0A8S2G4E7-F1
#
_entry.id   AF-A0A8S2G4E7-F1
#
_cell.length_a   1.000
_cell.length_b   1.000
_cell.length_c   1.000
_cell.angle_alpha   90.00
_cell.angle_beta   90.00
_cell.angle_gamma   90.00
#
_symmetry.space_group_name_H-M   'P 1'
#
loop_
_entity.id
_entity.type
_entity.pdbx_description
1 polymer ?
#
loop_
_entity_poly.entity_id
_entity_poly.type
_entity_poly.pdbx_seq_one_letter_code
_entity_poly.pdbx_strand_id
1 'polypeptide(L)'
;MSIYSDLMALIASDDGFYFKDFKLDTRTYRIFNYRLATWSSFKKANAIECRGIMFDITVPDQPQLVCLPPQKFFNYEEGDCNHTLGKFGDKMTKMDGSLISTFYHENKELRLKSKGSLTSSQAQAATKLFTGKFKDEVTKL
;
A
#
# COMPACT_ATOMS: atom_id res chain seq x y z
N MET A 1 -9.80 -9.75 -15.50
CA MET A 1 -9.43 -9.96 -14.08
C MET A 1 -9.01 -8.61 -13.51
N SER A 2 -9.34 -8.33 -12.25
CA SER A 2 -8.99 -7.08 -11.57
C SER A 2 -7.77 -7.30 -10.67
N ILE A 3 -7.05 -6.23 -10.33
CA ILE A 3 -5.95 -6.29 -9.35
C ILE A 3 -6.37 -6.94 -8.03
N TYR A 4 -7.61 -6.72 -7.58
CA TYR A 4 -8.13 -7.35 -6.38
C TYR A 4 -8.24 -8.87 -6.52
N SER A 5 -8.77 -9.38 -7.64
CA SER A 5 -8.87 -10.83 -7.86
C SER A 5 -7.50 -11.49 -7.89
N ASP A 6 -6.51 -10.82 -8.48
CA ASP A 6 -5.14 -11.34 -8.59
C ASP A 6 -4.47 -11.40 -7.21
N LEU A 7 -4.66 -10.39 -6.37
CA LEU A 7 -4.11 -10.38 -5.00
C LEU A 7 -4.77 -11.41 -4.08
N MET A 8 -6.07 -11.67 -4.25
CA MET A 8 -6.76 -12.75 -3.54
C MET A 8 -6.23 -14.12 -3.96
N ALA A 9 -6.03 -14.35 -5.26
CA ALA A 9 -5.44 -15.59 -5.78
C ALA A 9 -3.97 -15.76 -5.35
N LEU A 10 -3.21 -14.66 -5.28
CA LEU A 10 -1.84 -14.66 -4.80
C LEU A 10 -1.76 -15.16 -3.35
N ILE A 11 -2.58 -14.59 -2.46
CA ILE A 11 -2.59 -14.97 -1.05
C ILE A 11 -3.07 -16.40 -0.86
N ALA A 12 -4.00 -16.88 -1.68
CA ALA A 12 -4.46 -18.27 -1.63
C ALA A 12 -3.38 -19.28 -2.04
N SER A 13 -2.31 -18.85 -2.72
CA SER A 13 -1.28 -19.72 -3.29
C SER A 13 0.14 -19.49 -2.75
N ASP A 14 0.33 -18.50 -1.87
CA ASP A 14 1.65 -18.11 -1.37
C ASP A 14 1.56 -17.45 0.01
N ASP A 15 1.95 -18.20 1.05
CA ASP A 15 1.93 -17.77 2.45
C ASP A 15 2.89 -16.59 2.76
N GLY A 16 3.75 -16.23 1.80
CA GLY A 16 4.56 -15.02 1.87
C GLY A 16 3.71 -13.74 1.81
N PHE A 17 2.51 -13.81 1.25
CA PHE A 17 1.55 -12.71 1.14
C PHE A 17 0.35 -12.91 2.05
N TYR A 18 -0.27 -11.81 2.48
CA TYR A 18 -1.44 -11.84 3.35
C TYR A 18 -2.24 -10.55 3.21
N PHE A 19 -3.46 -10.55 3.75
CA PHE A 19 -4.21 -9.32 3.97
C PHE A 19 -4.60 -9.19 5.43
N LYS A 20 -4.94 -7.97 5.84
CA LYS A 20 -5.57 -7.71 7.12
C LYS A 20 -6.73 -6.75 6.92
N ASP A 21 -7.85 -7.10 7.55
CA ASP A 21 -9.04 -6.26 7.55
C ASP A 21 -9.04 -5.33 8.77
N PHE A 22 -9.52 -4.11 8.54
CA PHE A 22 -9.64 -3.05 9.53
C PHE A 22 -11.03 -2.47 9.46
N LYS A 23 -11.74 -2.47 10.59
CA LYS A 23 -12.99 -1.74 10.73
C LYS A 23 -12.67 -0.30 11.13
N LEU A 24 -13.28 0.66 10.44
CA LEU A 24 -13.15 2.08 10.71
C LEU A 24 -14.49 2.73 10.41
N ASP A 25 -15.15 3.22 11.47
CA ASP A 25 -16.49 3.79 11.39
C ASP A 25 -17.48 2.80 10.74
N THR A 26 -18.17 3.16 9.65
CA THR A 26 -19.08 2.24 8.95
C THR A 26 -18.40 1.40 7.87
N ARG A 27 -17.08 1.56 7.69
CA ARG A 27 -16.31 0.92 6.61
C ARG A 27 -15.45 -0.24 7.09
N THR A 28 -15.26 -1.20 6.19
CA THR A 28 -14.25 -2.26 6.34
C THR A 28 -13.21 -2.13 5.24
N TYR A 29 -11.96 -1.95 5.62
CA TYR A 29 -10.83 -1.82 4.73
C TYR A 29 -9.95 -3.06 4.76
N ARG A 30 -9.54 -3.55 3.59
CA ARG A 30 -8.59 -4.65 3.44
C ARG A 30 -7.25 -4.13 2.94
N ILE A 31 -6.19 -4.31 3.73
CA ILE A 31 -4.83 -3.99 3.32
C ILE A 31 -4.11 -5.27 2.91
N PHE A 32 -3.62 -5.32 1.67
CA PHE A 32 -2.80 -6.42 1.17
C PHE A 32 -1.31 -6.14 1.41
N ASN A 33 -0.57 -7.13 1.88
CA ASN A 33 0.82 -7.00 2.29
C ASN A 33 1.59 -8.32 2.19
N TYR A 34 2.89 -8.30 2.47
CA TYR A 34 3.74 -9.48 2.52
C TYR A 34 4.62 -9.51 3.77
N ARG A 35 5.05 -10.72 4.15
CA ARG A 35 6.04 -10.97 5.21
C ARG A 35 7.40 -11.27 4.57
N LEU A 36 7.68 -12.55 4.33
CA LEU A 36 8.88 -13.04 3.67
C LEU A 36 8.49 -13.60 2.32
N ALA A 37 8.53 -12.75 1.29
CA ALA A 37 8.30 -13.13 -0.10
C ALA A 37 9.62 -13.12 -0.85
N THR A 38 9.87 -14.16 -1.64
CA THR A 38 11.09 -14.28 -2.44
C THR A 38 11.02 -13.41 -3.69
N TRP A 39 12.15 -13.16 -4.34
CA TRP A 39 12.20 -12.55 -5.67
C TRP A 39 11.23 -13.22 -6.66
N SER A 40 11.24 -14.55 -6.72
CA SER A 40 10.37 -15.33 -7.60
C SER A 40 8.88 -15.20 -7.23
N SER A 41 8.56 -15.07 -5.94
CA SER A 41 7.20 -14.82 -5.47
C SER A 41 6.62 -13.53 -6.06
N PHE A 42 7.44 -12.51 -6.28
CA PHE A 42 7.01 -11.24 -6.89
C PHE A 42 6.87 -11.28 -8.42
N LYS A 43 7.25 -12.37 -9.10
CA LYS A 43 7.00 -12.57 -10.54
C LYS A 43 5.54 -12.95 -10.84
N LYS A 44 4.74 -13.27 -9.81
CA LYS A 44 3.31 -13.60 -9.92
C LYS A 44 2.48 -12.35 -10.28
N ALA A 45 1.32 -12.56 -10.89
CA ALA A 45 0.42 -11.48 -11.30
C ALA A 45 0.13 -10.51 -10.15
N ASN A 46 0.40 -9.23 -10.36
CA ASN A 46 0.20 -8.14 -9.40
C ASN A 46 0.88 -8.33 -8.03
N ALA A 47 1.81 -9.27 -7.87
CA ALA A 47 2.47 -9.50 -6.58
C ALA A 47 3.32 -8.30 -6.12
N ILE A 48 3.87 -7.54 -7.07
CA ILE A 48 4.57 -6.28 -6.79
C ILE A 48 3.66 -5.21 -6.18
N GLU A 49 2.34 -5.27 -6.41
CA GLU A 49 1.35 -4.35 -5.84
C GLU A 49 0.93 -4.75 -4.41
N CYS A 50 1.28 -5.95 -3.96
CA CYS A 50 0.93 -6.48 -2.65
C CYS A 50 1.76 -5.85 -1.51
N ARG A 51 2.00 -4.53 -1.55
CA ARG A 51 2.85 -3.75 -0.64
C ARG A 51 2.06 -2.61 0.02
N GLY A 52 0.94 -2.93 0.63
CA GLY A 52 0.12 -1.99 1.39
C GLY A 52 -1.01 -1.32 0.61
N ILE A 53 -1.30 -1.80 -0.62
CA ILE A 53 -2.51 -1.47 -1.37
C ILE A 53 -3.75 -1.77 -0.52
N MET A 54 -4.75 -0.91 -0.61
CA MET A 54 -5.94 -0.98 0.25
C MET A 54 -7.24 -0.83 -0.53
N PHE A 55 -8.21 -1.66 -0.18
CA PHE A 55 -9.55 -1.65 -0.75
C PHE A 55 -10.60 -1.38 0.35
N ASP A 56 -11.64 -0.61 0.03
CA ASP A 56 -12.91 -0.64 0.76
C ASP A 56 -13.68 -1.88 0.32
N ILE A 57 -13.95 -2.78 1.27
CA ILE A 57 -14.67 -4.05 1.07
C ILE A 57 -16.01 -4.05 1.83
N THR A 58 -16.53 -2.88 2.18
CA THR A 58 -17.79 -2.74 2.93
C THR A 58 -18.97 -3.34 2.19
N VAL A 59 -19.02 -3.16 0.87
CA VAL A 59 -20.01 -3.80 0.00
C VAL A 59 -19.43 -5.13 -0.49
N PRO A 60 -20.04 -6.27 -0.14
CA PRO A 60 -19.62 -7.57 -0.65
C PRO A 60 -19.54 -7.57 -2.18
N ASP A 61 -18.53 -8.26 -2.72
CA ASP A 61 -18.30 -8.43 -4.16
C ASP A 61 -18.05 -7.14 -4.97
N GLN A 62 -17.93 -5.98 -4.31
CA GLN A 62 -17.65 -4.69 -4.95
C GLN A 62 -16.44 -3.96 -4.33
N PRO A 63 -15.26 -4.59 -4.26
CA PRO A 63 -14.08 -3.98 -3.66
C PRO A 63 -13.67 -2.71 -4.42
N GLN A 64 -13.53 -1.59 -3.71
CA GLN A 64 -13.12 -0.31 -4.29
C GLN A 64 -11.67 0.01 -3.89
N LEU A 65 -10.81 0.29 -4.86
CA LEU A 65 -9.44 0.72 -4.59
C LEU A 65 -9.45 2.11 -3.94
N VAL A 66 -8.93 2.23 -2.72
CA VAL A 66 -8.91 3.51 -1.98
C VAL A 66 -7.50 4.02 -1.68
N CYS A 67 -6.48 3.18 -1.81
CA CYS A 67 -5.08 3.56 -1.64
C CYS A 67 -4.17 2.70 -2.50
N LEU A 68 -3.29 3.34 -3.28
CA LEU A 68 -2.29 2.69 -4.13
C LEU A 68 -0.88 3.24 -3.82
N PRO A 69 -0.19 2.70 -2.80
CA PRO A 69 1.21 3.04 -2.52
C PRO A 69 2.14 2.57 -3.65
N PRO A 70 3.41 3.02 -3.68
CA PRO A 70 4.38 2.53 -4.67
C PRO A 70 4.55 1.01 -4.61
N GLN A 71 4.55 0.38 -5.80
CA GLN A 71 4.88 -1.03 -6.01
C GLN A 71 6.19 -1.43 -5.33
N LYS A 72 6.34 -2.72 -5.00
CA LYS A 72 7.62 -3.28 -4.54
C LYS A 72 8.67 -3.06 -5.62
N PHE A 73 9.72 -2.34 -5.25
CA PHE A 73 10.97 -2.27 -5.98
C PHE A 73 12.07 -2.96 -5.18
N PHE A 74 13.16 -3.30 -5.86
CA PHE A 74 14.27 -4.09 -5.34
C PHE A 74 15.55 -3.26 -5.36
N ASN A 75 16.52 -3.67 -4.57
CA ASN A 75 17.86 -3.07 -4.69
C ASN A 75 18.48 -3.44 -6.03
N TYR A 76 19.49 -2.68 -6.46
CA TYR A 76 20.06 -2.84 -7.80
C TYR A 76 20.54 -4.27 -8.08
N GLU A 77 21.16 -4.97 -7.14
CA GLU A 77 21.68 -6.34 -7.37
C GLU A 77 20.76 -7.46 -6.83
N GLU A 78 19.51 -7.16 -6.49
CA GLU A 78 18.58 -8.14 -5.93
C GLU A 78 17.82 -8.86 -7.06
N GLY A 79 17.91 -10.19 -7.10
CA GLY A 79 17.20 -11.02 -8.08
C GLY A 79 18.05 -11.48 -9.27
N ASP A 80 17.38 -11.86 -10.36
CA ASP A 80 18.00 -12.33 -11.62
C ASP A 80 17.81 -11.34 -12.78
N CYS A 81 17.73 -10.04 -12.48
CA CYS A 81 17.55 -8.99 -13.47
C CYS A 81 18.79 -8.78 -14.35
N ASN A 82 18.58 -8.68 -15.67
CA ASN A 82 19.62 -8.20 -16.57
C ASN A 82 19.66 -6.66 -16.58
N HIS A 83 20.53 -6.08 -15.75
CA HIS A 83 20.64 -4.62 -15.61
C HIS A 83 21.19 -3.90 -16.84
N THR A 84 21.82 -4.61 -17.78
CA THR A 84 22.32 -4.00 -19.04
C THR A 84 21.19 -3.48 -19.92
N LEU A 85 19.95 -3.95 -19.70
CA LEU A 85 18.76 -3.49 -20.39
C LEU A 85 18.12 -2.25 -19.74
N GLY A 86 18.53 -1.93 -18.50
CA GLY A 86 17.99 -0.81 -17.73
C GLY A 86 18.62 0.53 -18.11
N LYS A 87 17.82 1.60 -18.03
CA LYS A 87 18.31 2.98 -18.07
C LYS A 87 17.93 3.67 -16.79
N PHE A 88 18.87 4.41 -16.18
CA PHE A 88 18.54 5.29 -15.07
C PHE A 88 17.66 6.43 -15.60
N GLY A 89 16.46 6.56 -15.01
CA GLY A 89 15.59 7.72 -15.20
C GLY A 89 15.98 8.79 -14.18
N ASP A 90 15.13 8.95 -13.16
CA ASP A 90 15.36 9.90 -12.08
C ASP A 90 15.97 9.26 -10.84
N LYS A 91 16.65 10.08 -10.04
CA LYS A 91 17.14 9.73 -8.70
C LYS A 91 16.44 10.58 -7.65
N MET A 92 16.10 9.97 -6.52
CA MET A 92 15.49 10.64 -5.39
C MET A 92 16.26 10.33 -4.12
N THR A 93 16.28 11.26 -3.16
CA THR A 93 16.81 10.99 -1.82
C THR A 93 15.95 9.90 -1.16
N LYS A 94 16.56 8.76 -0.85
CA LYS A 94 15.88 7.67 -0.14
C LYS A 94 15.81 8.00 1.35
N MET A 95 14.74 8.68 1.73
CA MET A 95 14.48 9.04 3.13
C MET A 95 14.33 7.78 3.99
N ASP A 96 15.00 7.77 5.16
CA ASP A 96 14.91 6.68 6.13
C ASP A 96 13.77 6.94 7.11
N GLY A 97 12.69 6.18 6.97
CA GLY A 97 11.47 6.37 7.74
C GLY A 97 10.40 5.34 7.40
N SER A 98 9.17 5.63 7.78
CA SER A 98 8.01 4.78 7.51
C SER A 98 7.16 5.36 6.38
N LEU A 99 6.79 4.52 5.41
CA LEU A 99 5.89 4.91 4.33
C LEU A 99 4.51 5.24 4.89
N ILE A 100 4.04 6.44 4.58
CA ILE A 100 2.68 6.92 4.81
C ILE A 100 2.00 7.13 3.46
N SER A 101 0.73 6.74 3.36
CA SER A 101 -0.07 6.89 2.15
C SER A 101 -1.44 7.46 2.50
N THR A 102 -1.99 8.27 1.60
CA THR A 102 -3.30 8.87 1.73
C THR A 102 -4.40 7.93 1.23
N PHE A 103 -5.59 8.07 1.78
CA PHE A 103 -6.81 7.46 1.25
C PHE A 103 -8.02 8.34 1.58
N TYR A 104 -9.04 8.26 0.74
CA TYR A 104 -10.32 8.89 1.05
C TYR A 104 -11.15 7.97 1.95
N HIS A 105 -11.53 8.50 3.09
CA HIS A 105 -12.56 7.94 3.96
C HIS A 105 -13.91 8.61 3.65
N GLU A 106 -14.96 8.16 4.32
CA GLU A 106 -16.33 8.68 4.19
C GLU A 106 -16.40 10.20 3.99
N ASN A 107 -17.36 10.66 3.18
CA ASN A 107 -17.53 12.08 2.85
C ASN A 107 -16.27 12.75 2.26
N LYS A 108 -15.40 11.96 1.60
CA LYS A 108 -14.13 12.41 1.02
C LYS A 108 -13.15 12.98 2.05
N GLU A 109 -13.24 12.53 3.30
CA GLU A 109 -12.26 12.89 4.31
C GLU A 109 -10.89 12.26 3.97
N LEU A 110 -9.87 13.11 3.78
CA LEU A 110 -8.52 12.64 3.51
C LEU A 110 -7.87 12.10 4.80
N ARG A 111 -7.59 10.79 4.83
CA ARG A 111 -6.94 10.11 5.96
C ARG A 111 -5.59 9.50 5.54
N LEU A 112 -4.80 9.14 6.54
CA LEU A 112 -3.45 8.59 6.38
C LEU A 112 -3.35 7.18 6.93
N LYS A 113 -2.54 6.35 6.27
CA LYS A 113 -2.18 5.00 6.73
C LYS A 113 -0.68 4.76 6.59
N SER A 114 -0.14 3.89 7.45
CA SER A 114 1.18 3.31 7.22
C SER A 114 1.12 2.17 6.20
N LYS A 115 2.26 1.55 5.85
CA LYS A 115 2.33 0.39 4.94
C LYS A 115 1.23 -0.66 5.25
N GLY A 116 1.13 -1.11 6.50
CA GLY A 116 0.29 -2.26 6.87
C GLY A 116 -0.80 -1.97 7.92
N SER A 117 -1.06 -0.72 8.29
CA SER A 117 -2.01 -0.41 9.37
C SER A 117 -2.59 1.00 9.25
N LEU A 118 -3.87 1.13 9.64
CA LEU A 118 -4.56 2.40 9.86
C LEU A 118 -4.25 3.04 11.23
N THR A 119 -3.78 2.26 12.20
CA THR A 119 -3.67 2.66 13.61
C THR A 119 -2.26 2.48 14.20
N SER A 120 -1.24 2.28 13.36
CA SER A 120 0.14 2.24 13.86
C SER A 120 0.56 3.59 14.45
N SER A 121 1.58 3.59 15.32
CA SER A 121 2.11 4.82 15.91
C SER A 121 2.57 5.82 14.84
N GLN A 122 3.11 5.33 13.72
CA GLN A 122 3.50 6.18 12.59
C GLN A 122 2.30 6.76 11.85
N ALA A 123 1.22 6.00 11.66
CA ALA A 123 -0.02 6.52 11.09
C ALA A 123 -0.63 7.60 11.99
N GLN A 124 -0.69 7.35 13.30
CA GLN A 124 -1.19 8.32 14.29
C GLN A 124 -0.33 9.59 14.34
N ALA A 125 1.00 9.45 14.36
CA ALA A 125 1.92 10.59 14.34
C ALA A 125 1.79 11.40 13.05
N ALA A 126 1.66 10.74 11.90
CA ALA A 126 1.43 11.40 10.62
C ALA A 126 0.10 12.16 10.60
N THR A 127 -0.98 11.54 11.08
CA THR A 127 -2.29 12.22 11.21
C THR A 127 -2.20 13.43 12.12
N LYS A 128 -1.50 13.35 13.26
CA LYS A 128 -1.29 14.49 14.16
C LYS A 128 -0.51 15.64 13.48
N LEU A 129 0.52 15.32 12.70
CA LEU A 129 1.25 16.32 11.91
C LEU A 129 0.35 16.96 10.85
N PHE A 130 -0.44 16.14 10.17
CA PHE A 130 -1.33 16.54 9.08
C PHE A 130 -2.46 17.45 9.56
N THR A 131 -3.15 17.09 10.65
CA THR A 131 -4.28 17.86 11.20
C THR A 131 -3.85 19.02 12.10
N GLY A 132 -2.61 19.00 12.60
CA GLY A 132 -2.04 20.04 13.43
C GLY A 132 -1.24 21.06 12.61
N LYS A 133 -0.03 20.67 12.19
CA LYS A 133 0.96 21.59 11.61
C LYS A 133 0.61 22.03 10.19
N PHE A 134 -0.02 21.16 9.41
CA PHE A 134 -0.28 21.40 7.98
C PHE A 134 -1.75 21.64 7.66
N LYS A 135 -2.60 21.88 8.67
CA LYS A 135 -4.05 22.01 8.51
C LYS A 135 -4.45 22.98 7.41
N ASP A 136 -3.79 24.14 7.35
CA ASP A 136 -4.10 25.21 6.39
C ASP A 136 -3.72 24.85 4.95
N GLU A 137 -2.71 23.99 4.76
CA GLU A 137 -2.33 23.48 3.44
C GLU A 137 -3.31 22.43 2.95
N VAL A 138 -3.79 21.57 3.87
CA VAL A 138 -4.77 20.52 3.57
C VAL A 138 -6.11 21.10 3.13
N THR A 139 -6.58 22.17 3.79
CA THR A 139 -7.85 22.82 3.42
C THR A 139 -7.85 23.49 2.04
N LYS A 140 -6.70 23.60 1.39
CA LYS A 140 -6.57 24.15 0.03
C LYS A 140 -6.68 23.08 -1.07
N LEU A 141 -6.62 21.79 -0.71
CA LEU A 141 -6.79 20.65 -1.62
C LEU A 141 -8.26 20.29 -1.79
#